data_AF-A0A662DNX1-F1
#
_entry.id   AF-A0A662DNX1-F1
#
_cell.length_a   1.000
_cell.length_b   1.000
_cell.length_c   1.000
_cell.angle_alpha   90.00
_cell.angle_beta   90.00
_cell.angle_gamma   90.00
#
_symmetry.space_group_name_H-M   'P 1'
#
loop_
_entity.id
_entity.type
_entity.pdbx_description
1 polymer ?
#
loop_
_entity_poly.entity_id
_entity_poly.type
_entity_poly.pdbx_seq_one_letter_code
_entity_poly.pdbx_strand_id
1 'polypeptide(L)'
;MSQARKLKPALWMLATLLVALPVIQLGGCAAPSYYSQAISGHLSLMNKRESVDTMLEMDSVDPELARELELSIEIREFAVTQLHLPDNDSYTQFVSTGQDAVTWNVIATPEFSLVPRKWCFIVSGCVPYRGYFKIEAAEKLARKLAQDDFDTSVSPAIAYSTLGWFDDPLLDTMFQYN
;
A
#
# COMPACT_ATOMS: atom_id res chain seq x y z
N MET A 1 16.55 35.61 42.94
CA MET A 1 17.09 34.69 41.91
C MET A 1 16.05 33.62 41.50
N SER A 2 14.90 33.97 40.91
CA SER A 2 13.83 32.98 40.59
C SER A 2 13.19 33.10 39.18
N GLN A 3 13.42 34.18 38.43
CA GLN A 3 12.79 34.35 37.10
C GLN A 3 13.49 33.60 35.95
N ALA A 4 14.81 33.41 36.01
CA ALA A 4 15.58 32.85 34.88
C ALA A 4 15.32 31.36 34.59
N ARG A 5 14.74 30.61 35.53
CA ARG A 5 14.50 29.16 35.38
C ARG A 5 13.23 28.84 34.59
N LYS A 6 12.24 29.76 34.56
CA LYS A 6 10.96 29.57 33.85
C LYS A 6 11.01 29.96 32.36
N LEU A 7 11.98 30.78 31.94
CA LEU A 7 12.13 31.16 30.53
C LEU A 7 12.62 30.03 29.65
N LYS A 8 13.49 29.14 30.14
CA LYS A 8 14.05 28.02 29.37
C LYS A 8 13.00 27.03 28.84
N PRO A 9 12.04 26.53 29.64
CA PRO A 9 10.98 25.65 29.13
C PRO A 9 9.98 26.38 28.21
N ALA A 10 9.72 27.67 28.46
CA ALA A 10 8.87 28.48 27.57
C ALA A 10 9.53 28.73 26.20
N LEU A 11 10.85 28.96 26.18
CA LEU A 11 11.62 29.11 24.94
C LEU A 11 11.71 27.80 24.16
N TRP A 12 11.84 26.66 24.87
CA TRP A 12 11.81 25.33 24.26
C TRP A 12 10.42 25.00 23.72
N MET A 13 9.35 25.26 24.47
CA MET A 13 7.98 25.09 23.99
C MET A 13 7.68 25.98 22.77
N LEU A 14 8.08 27.26 22.80
CA LEU A 14 7.93 28.15 21.64
C LEU A 14 8.74 27.68 20.44
N ALA A 15 9.98 27.23 20.63
CA ALA A 15 10.81 26.70 19.55
C ALA A 15 10.22 25.40 18.96
N THR A 16 9.67 24.52 19.81
CA THR A 16 8.98 23.30 19.36
C THR A 16 7.70 23.64 18.60
N LEU A 17 6.93 24.65 19.06
CA LEU A 17 5.74 25.14 18.37
C LEU A 17 6.09 25.80 17.02
N LEU A 18 7.17 26.60 16.97
CA LEU A 18 7.64 27.29 15.75
C LEU A 18 8.18 26.32 14.69
N VAL A 19 8.69 25.15 15.09
CA VAL A 19 9.14 24.11 14.16
C VAL A 19 8.00 23.18 13.76
N ALA A 20 7.01 22.94 14.63
CA ALA A 20 5.85 22.12 14.31
C ALA A 20 4.84 22.82 13.37
N LEU A 21 4.68 24.15 13.47
CA LEU A 21 3.69 24.91 12.70
C LEU A 21 3.94 24.90 11.17
N PRO A 22 5.18 25.05 10.66
CA PRO A 22 5.47 24.96 9.22
C PRO A 22 5.30 23.54 8.68
N VAL A 23 5.59 22.51 9.48
CA VAL A 23 5.44 21.09 9.09
C VAL A 23 3.97 20.75 8.86
N ILE A 24 3.07 21.33 9.66
CA ILE A 24 1.62 21.15 9.51
C ILE A 24 1.08 21.91 8.29
N GLN A 25 1.63 23.09 7.96
CA GLN A 25 1.17 23.89 6.82
C GLN A 25 1.67 23.42 5.45
N LEU A 26 2.75 22.61 5.41
CA LEU A 26 3.22 21.97 4.17
C LEU A 26 2.39 20.72 3.80
N GLY A 27 1.56 20.22 4.71
CA GLY A 27 0.63 19.11 4.46
C GLY A 27 -0.73 19.62 4.00
N GLY A 28 -0.88 19.95 2.70
CA GLY A 28 -2.20 20.22 2.13
C GLY A 28 -3.18 19.11 2.54
N CYS A 29 -4.41 19.45 2.95
CA CYS A 29 -5.36 18.55 3.63
C CYS A 29 -5.64 17.21 2.94
N ALA A 30 -5.31 17.05 1.66
CA ALA A 30 -5.41 15.79 0.92
C ALA A 30 -4.27 14.79 1.18
N ALA A 31 -3.11 15.24 1.66
CA ALA A 31 -1.98 14.36 1.96
C ALA A 31 -2.24 13.50 3.22
N PRO A 32 -2.70 14.06 4.36
CA PRO A 32 -3.02 13.25 5.55
C PRO A 32 -4.06 12.17 5.27
N SER A 33 -5.14 12.49 4.55
CA SER A 33 -6.19 11.52 4.23
C SER A 33 -5.65 10.36 3.37
N TYR A 34 -4.76 10.64 2.43
CA TYR A 34 -4.17 9.60 1.59
C TYR A 34 -3.25 8.66 2.38
N TYR A 35 -2.39 9.19 3.25
CA TYR A 35 -1.53 8.33 4.06
C TYR A 35 -2.34 7.54 5.08
N SER A 36 -3.39 8.14 5.66
CA SER A 36 -4.27 7.43 6.60
C SER A 36 -4.95 6.23 5.95
N GLN A 37 -5.45 6.34 4.71
CA GLN A 37 -6.06 5.20 4.02
C GLN A 37 -5.02 4.14 3.65
N ALA A 38 -3.82 4.55 3.23
CA ALA A 38 -2.75 3.61 2.87
C ALA A 38 -2.29 2.79 4.09
N ILE A 39 -2.07 3.46 5.22
CA ILE A 39 -1.69 2.81 6.48
C ILE A 39 -2.82 1.89 6.96
N SER A 40 -4.06 2.39 6.98
CA SER A 40 -5.20 1.58 7.43
C SER A 40 -5.42 0.34 6.55
N GLY A 41 -5.29 0.48 5.24
CA GLY A 41 -5.43 -0.65 4.30
C GLY A 41 -4.32 -1.68 4.49
N HIS A 42 -3.07 -1.22 4.58
CA HIS A 42 -1.92 -2.09 4.84
C HIS A 42 -2.08 -2.84 6.18
N LEU A 43 -2.42 -2.16 7.27
CA LEU A 43 -2.63 -2.80 8.57
C LEU A 43 -3.80 -3.80 8.53
N SER A 44 -4.89 -3.46 7.86
CA SER A 44 -6.00 -4.39 7.68
C SER A 44 -5.60 -5.65 6.91
N LEU A 45 -4.71 -5.52 5.92
CA LEU A 45 -4.22 -6.65 5.15
C LEU A 45 -3.31 -7.53 6.01
N MET A 46 -2.37 -6.92 6.72
CA MET A 46 -1.41 -7.63 7.57
C MET A 46 -2.07 -8.36 8.74
N ASN A 47 -3.18 -7.83 9.27
CA ASN A 47 -3.91 -8.43 10.40
C ASN A 47 -4.76 -9.65 10.00
N LYS A 48 -5.01 -9.87 8.71
CA LYS A 48 -5.84 -10.98 8.20
C LYS A 48 -5.01 -12.16 7.69
N ARG A 49 -3.71 -12.14 7.89
CA ARG A 49 -2.80 -13.17 7.36
C ARG A 49 -2.98 -14.47 8.11
N GLU A 50 -3.12 -15.54 7.35
CA GLU A 50 -3.14 -16.93 7.82
C GLU A 50 -1.95 -17.67 7.20
N SER A 51 -1.32 -18.59 7.95
CA SER A 51 -0.20 -19.38 7.42
C SER A 51 -0.70 -20.36 6.37
N VAL A 52 -0.02 -20.42 5.22
CA VAL A 52 -0.39 -21.36 4.16
C VAL A 52 -0.30 -22.81 4.66
N ASP A 53 0.76 -23.16 5.39
CA ASP A 53 0.92 -24.50 5.96
C ASP A 53 -0.24 -24.87 6.89
N THR A 54 -0.63 -23.94 7.78
CA THR A 54 -1.77 -24.16 8.69
C THR A 54 -3.08 -24.31 7.93
N MET A 55 -3.29 -23.54 6.86
CA MET A 55 -4.48 -23.64 6.03
C MET A 55 -4.56 -24.99 5.32
N LEU A 56 -3.45 -25.49 4.77
CA LEU A 56 -3.41 -26.78 4.06
C LEU A 56 -3.69 -27.99 4.96
N GLU A 57 -3.54 -27.85 6.28
CA GLU A 57 -3.92 -28.88 7.26
C GLU A 57 -5.43 -28.88 7.60
N MET A 58 -6.19 -27.88 7.17
CA MET A 58 -7.61 -27.73 7.50
C MET A 58 -8.53 -28.39 6.46
N ASP A 59 -9.40 -29.30 6.90
CA ASP A 59 -10.42 -29.95 6.05
C ASP A 59 -11.45 -28.97 5.43
N SER A 60 -11.48 -27.72 5.90
CA SER A 60 -12.44 -26.70 5.47
C SER A 60 -11.97 -25.83 4.30
N VAL A 61 -10.70 -25.94 3.88
CA VAL A 61 -10.19 -25.15 2.75
C VAL A 61 -10.74 -25.70 1.44
N ASP A 62 -11.15 -24.78 0.56
CA ASP A 62 -11.65 -25.16 -0.77
C ASP A 62 -10.56 -25.93 -1.55
N PRO A 63 -10.86 -27.08 -2.17
CA PRO A 63 -9.86 -27.90 -2.82
C PRO A 63 -9.09 -27.19 -3.95
N GLU A 64 -9.72 -26.26 -4.65
CA GLU A 64 -9.05 -25.50 -5.71
C GLU A 64 -8.09 -24.47 -5.12
N LEU A 65 -8.50 -23.80 -4.04
CA LEU A 65 -7.60 -22.92 -3.28
C LEU A 65 -6.41 -23.69 -2.70
N ALA A 66 -6.63 -24.89 -2.13
CA ALA A 66 -5.56 -25.73 -1.63
C ALA A 66 -4.53 -26.05 -2.72
N ARG A 67 -5.00 -26.43 -3.93
CA ARG A 67 -4.14 -26.69 -5.09
C ARG A 67 -3.30 -25.48 -5.51
N GLU A 68 -3.89 -24.29 -5.53
CA GLU A 68 -3.18 -23.05 -5.86
C GLU A 68 -2.15 -22.66 -4.77
N LEU A 69 -2.49 -22.88 -3.50
CA LEU A 69 -1.58 -22.67 -2.38
C LEU A 69 -0.39 -23.64 -2.42
N GLU A 70 -0.62 -24.93 -2.69
CA GLU A 70 0.45 -25.91 -2.89
C GLU A 70 1.38 -25.50 -4.05
N LEU A 71 0.80 -25.08 -5.19
CA LEU A 71 1.57 -24.59 -6.32
C LEU A 71 2.41 -23.35 -5.96
N SER A 72 1.87 -22.45 -5.14
CA SER A 72 2.61 -21.26 -4.69
C SER A 72 3.86 -21.62 -3.86
N ILE A 73 3.79 -22.69 -3.06
CA ILE A 73 4.93 -23.23 -2.30
C ILE A 73 6.00 -23.74 -3.26
N GLU A 74 5.61 -24.54 -4.27
CA GLU A 74 6.54 -25.06 -5.28
C GLU A 74 7.22 -23.94 -6.07
N ILE A 75 6.46 -22.91 -6.47
CA ILE A 75 6.98 -21.73 -7.17
C ILE A 75 7.99 -20.98 -6.30
N ARG A 76 7.69 -20.80 -5.01
CA ARG A 76 8.59 -20.15 -4.06
C ARG A 76 9.87 -20.96 -3.86
N GLU A 77 9.77 -22.28 -3.72
CA GLU A 77 10.94 -23.17 -3.60
C GLU A 77 11.83 -23.09 -4.86
N PHE A 78 11.23 -23.08 -6.05
CA PHE A 78 11.97 -22.88 -7.30
C PHE A 78 12.66 -21.50 -7.34
N ALA A 79 11.95 -20.44 -6.94
CA ALA A 79 12.48 -19.08 -6.90
C ALA A 79 13.70 -18.95 -5.97
N VAL A 80 13.66 -19.60 -4.81
CA VAL A 80 14.78 -19.60 -3.86
C VAL A 80 15.92 -20.48 -4.36
N THR A 81 15.63 -21.73 -4.75
CA THR A 81 16.68 -22.73 -5.02
C THR A 81 17.32 -22.60 -6.41
N GLN A 82 16.53 -22.25 -7.43
CA GLN A 82 17.01 -22.18 -8.82
C GLN A 82 17.31 -20.74 -9.25
N LEU A 83 16.44 -19.79 -8.88
CA LEU A 83 16.61 -18.39 -9.26
C LEU A 83 17.44 -17.58 -8.25
N HIS A 84 17.79 -18.17 -7.10
CA HIS A 84 18.57 -17.54 -6.05
C HIS A 84 17.95 -16.22 -5.55
N LEU A 85 16.61 -16.15 -5.57
CA LEU A 85 15.89 -15.04 -4.94
C LEU A 85 15.99 -15.17 -3.40
N PRO A 86 15.85 -14.07 -2.65
CA PRO A 86 15.95 -14.09 -1.20
C PRO A 86 14.95 -15.07 -0.57
N ASP A 87 15.45 -15.93 0.33
CA ASP A 87 14.62 -16.81 1.17
C ASP A 87 14.12 -16.02 2.39
N ASN A 88 12.99 -15.34 2.23
CA ASN A 88 12.31 -14.60 3.28
C ASN A 88 10.85 -15.09 3.44
N ASP A 89 10.13 -14.57 4.42
CA ASP A 89 8.78 -15.07 4.73
C ASP A 89 7.69 -14.52 3.79
N SER A 90 8.06 -13.78 2.73
CA SER A 90 7.09 -13.36 1.72
C SER A 90 6.48 -14.57 1.01
N TYR A 91 5.17 -14.46 0.75
CA TYR A 91 4.34 -15.48 0.10
C TYR A 91 4.21 -16.79 0.88
N THR A 92 4.51 -16.80 2.19
CA THR A 92 4.26 -17.95 3.10
C THR A 92 2.92 -17.87 3.83
N GLN A 93 2.24 -16.72 3.70
CA GLN A 93 0.97 -16.42 4.32
C GLN A 93 -0.05 -16.06 3.25
N PHE A 94 -1.32 -16.32 3.51
CA PHE A 94 -2.44 -16.02 2.63
C PHE A 94 -3.42 -15.04 3.29
N VAL A 95 -4.07 -14.20 2.48
CA VAL A 95 -5.16 -13.33 2.90
C VAL A 95 -6.33 -13.48 1.93
N SER A 96 -7.51 -13.83 2.46
CA SER A 96 -8.76 -13.63 1.74
C SER A 96 -9.22 -12.18 1.92
N THR A 97 -9.15 -11.40 0.84
CA THR A 97 -9.60 -10.01 0.80
C THR A 97 -11.12 -9.91 0.59
N GLY A 98 -11.72 -10.91 -0.08
CA GLY A 98 -13.12 -10.92 -0.49
C GLY A 98 -13.45 -9.85 -1.53
N GLN A 99 -12.47 -9.42 -2.30
CA GLN A 99 -12.56 -8.34 -3.29
C GLN A 99 -11.96 -8.78 -4.63
N ASP A 100 -12.25 -8.04 -5.69
CA ASP A 100 -11.70 -8.29 -7.04
C ASP A 100 -10.31 -7.65 -7.25
N ALA A 101 -9.92 -6.74 -6.35
CA ALA A 101 -8.63 -6.06 -6.38
C ALA A 101 -8.20 -5.66 -4.96
N VAL A 102 -6.90 -5.78 -4.67
CA VAL A 102 -6.34 -5.34 -3.38
C VAL A 102 -6.16 -3.83 -3.33
N THR A 103 -5.81 -3.21 -4.46
CA THR A 103 -5.74 -1.76 -4.60
C THR A 103 -6.19 -1.30 -5.98
N TRP A 104 -6.49 -0.02 -6.09
CA TRP A 104 -6.95 0.65 -7.31
C TRP A 104 -5.96 1.75 -7.68
N ASN A 105 -5.32 1.60 -8.84
CA ASN A 105 -4.30 2.51 -9.33
C ASN A 105 -4.94 3.60 -10.20
N VAL A 106 -4.71 4.86 -9.81
CA VAL A 106 -5.05 6.02 -10.64
C VAL A 106 -3.84 6.41 -11.46
N ILE A 107 -4.01 6.42 -12.78
CA ILE A 107 -3.05 6.97 -13.75
C ILE A 107 -3.71 8.19 -14.40
N ALA A 108 -2.92 9.24 -14.65
CA ALA A 108 -3.41 10.47 -15.26
C ALA A 108 -2.35 11.04 -16.19
N THR A 109 -2.73 11.44 -17.39
CA THR A 109 -1.87 12.07 -18.39
C THR A 109 -2.48 13.40 -18.83
N PRO A 110 -1.70 14.42 -19.21
CA PRO A 110 -2.26 15.58 -19.91
C PRO A 110 -3.02 15.12 -21.17
N GLU A 111 -4.03 15.88 -21.58
CA GLU A 111 -4.74 15.64 -22.84
C GLU A 111 -3.75 15.48 -24.01
N PHE A 112 -3.95 14.45 -24.82
CA PHE A 112 -3.08 14.09 -25.97
C PHE A 112 -1.63 13.71 -25.61
N SER A 113 -1.37 13.30 -24.37
CA SER A 113 -0.07 12.80 -23.94
C SER A 113 -0.16 11.39 -23.38
N LEU A 114 0.91 10.61 -23.57
CA LEU A 114 1.10 9.30 -22.91
C LEU A 114 2.07 9.40 -21.73
N VAL A 115 2.53 10.61 -21.38
CA VAL A 115 3.46 10.82 -20.26
C VAL A 115 2.64 10.98 -18.98
N PRO A 116 2.68 9.99 -18.05
CA PRO A 116 1.87 10.06 -16.84
C PRO A 116 2.39 11.13 -15.90
N ARG A 117 1.45 11.76 -15.20
CA ARG A 117 1.71 12.50 -13.98
C ARG A 117 2.49 11.59 -13.03
N LYS A 118 3.47 12.17 -12.34
CA LYS A 118 4.22 11.46 -11.28
C LYS A 118 3.66 11.81 -9.91
N TRP A 119 3.61 10.81 -9.04
CA TRP A 119 3.31 10.98 -7.62
C TRP A 119 4.54 10.63 -6.82
N CYS A 120 5.00 11.57 -5.99
CA CYS A 120 6.21 11.42 -5.20
C CYS A 120 5.86 11.16 -3.73
N PHE A 121 6.51 10.15 -3.16
CA PHE A 121 6.36 9.71 -1.79
C PHE A 121 7.73 9.71 -1.10
N ILE A 122 7.73 9.88 0.22
CA ILE A 122 8.96 10.02 1.02
C ILE A 122 9.84 8.77 0.91
N VAL A 123 9.23 7.58 0.97
CA VAL A 123 9.97 6.30 1.02
C VAL A 123 10.19 5.71 -0.38
N SER A 124 9.16 5.69 -1.22
CA SER A 124 9.20 4.98 -2.51
C SER A 124 9.56 5.86 -3.72
N GLY A 125 9.92 7.13 -3.50
CA GLY A 125 10.24 8.06 -4.58
C GLY A 125 9.02 8.39 -5.45
N CYS A 126 9.24 8.67 -6.73
CA CYS A 126 8.20 9.08 -7.66
C CYS A 126 7.78 7.95 -8.61
N VAL A 127 6.49 7.65 -8.66
CA VAL A 127 5.92 6.57 -9.49
C VAL A 127 4.81 7.11 -10.41
N PRO A 128 4.51 6.43 -11.55
CA PRO A 128 3.58 6.91 -12.57
C PRO A 128 2.11 6.54 -12.30
N TYR A 129 1.76 6.19 -11.06
CA TYR A 129 0.39 5.91 -10.63
C TYR A 129 0.21 6.29 -9.15
N ARG A 130 -1.03 6.30 -8.66
CA ARG A 130 -1.33 6.41 -7.24
C ARG A 130 -2.35 5.37 -6.80
N GLY A 131 -1.94 4.47 -5.91
CA GLY A 131 -2.77 3.36 -5.43
C GLY A 131 -3.68 3.74 -4.26
N TYR A 132 -4.88 3.17 -4.23
CA TYR A 132 -5.88 3.34 -3.17
C TYR A 132 -6.47 1.98 -2.76
N PHE A 133 -6.65 1.74 -1.47
CA PHE A 133 -7.34 0.53 -0.98
C PHE A 133 -8.86 0.60 -1.15
N LYS A 134 -9.42 1.76 -1.49
CA LYS A 134 -10.85 1.97 -1.70
C LYS A 134 -11.09 2.58 -3.08
N ILE A 135 -11.91 1.93 -3.90
CA ILE A 135 -12.21 2.37 -5.26
C ILE A 135 -12.81 3.77 -5.29
N GLU A 136 -13.67 4.12 -4.33
CA GLU A 136 -14.36 5.41 -4.30
C GLU A 136 -13.37 6.57 -4.12
N ALA A 137 -12.27 6.32 -3.38
CA ALA A 137 -11.20 7.30 -3.21
C ALA A 137 -10.36 7.45 -4.48
N ALA A 138 -10.11 6.35 -5.20
CA ALA A 138 -9.43 6.35 -6.49
C ALA A 138 -10.23 7.12 -7.55
N GLU A 139 -11.52 6.80 -7.68
CA GLU A 139 -12.42 7.50 -8.60
C GLU A 139 -12.61 8.97 -8.26
N LYS A 140 -12.68 9.31 -6.96
CA LYS A 140 -12.75 10.71 -6.53
C LYS A 140 -11.53 11.49 -7.00
N LEU A 141 -10.33 10.90 -6.92
CA LEU A 141 -9.13 11.53 -7.46
C LEU A 141 -9.20 11.63 -8.99
N ALA A 142 -9.58 10.55 -9.68
CA ALA A 142 -9.68 10.52 -11.14
C ALA A 142 -10.64 11.61 -11.65
N ARG A 143 -11.85 11.71 -11.08
CA ARG A 143 -12.82 12.77 -11.41
C ARG A 143 -12.27 14.18 -11.17
N LYS A 144 -11.53 14.38 -10.08
CA LYS A 144 -10.90 15.67 -9.80
C LYS A 144 -9.84 16.02 -10.86
N LEU A 145 -8.99 15.06 -11.23
CA LEU A 145 -7.96 15.27 -12.25
C LEU A 145 -8.55 15.49 -13.64
N ALA A 146 -9.65 14.80 -13.97
CA ALA A 146 -10.37 15.02 -15.22
C ALA A 146 -10.97 16.44 -15.33
N GLN A 147 -11.36 17.06 -14.20
CA GLN A 147 -11.76 18.46 -14.16
C GLN A 147 -10.59 19.44 -14.38
N ASP A 148 -9.36 18.96 -14.21
CA ASP A 148 -8.12 19.70 -14.44
C ASP A 148 -7.48 19.35 -15.82
N ASP A 149 -8.30 18.91 -16.79
CA ASP A 149 -7.92 18.55 -18.18
C ASP A 149 -6.90 17.38 -18.30
N PHE A 150 -6.94 16.42 -17.37
CA PHE A 150 -6.20 15.15 -17.49
C PHE A 150 -7.07 14.02 -18.04
N ASP A 151 -6.50 13.21 -18.92
CA ASP A 151 -7.01 11.88 -19.24
C ASP A 151 -6.69 10.93 -18.08
N THR A 152 -7.70 10.37 -17.43
CA THR A 152 -7.53 9.52 -16.24
C THR A 152 -7.99 8.09 -16.45
N SER A 153 -7.24 7.15 -15.88
CA SER A 153 -7.61 5.73 -15.81
C SER A 153 -7.55 5.24 -14.36
N VAL A 154 -8.54 4.43 -13.97
CA VAL A 154 -8.56 3.70 -12.70
C VAL A 154 -8.50 2.22 -13.02
N SER A 155 -7.41 1.57 -12.62
CA SER A 155 -7.17 0.14 -12.91
C SER A 155 -7.10 -0.66 -11.61
N PRO A 156 -7.70 -1.86 -11.56
CA PRO A 156 -7.45 -2.78 -10.46
C PRO A 156 -5.98 -3.21 -10.44
N ALA A 157 -5.46 -3.42 -9.25
CA ALA A 157 -4.20 -4.12 -8.99
C ALA A 157 -4.52 -5.32 -8.10
N ILE A 158 -4.21 -6.50 -8.62
CA ILE A 158 -4.50 -7.80 -8.00
C ILE A 158 -3.38 -8.30 -7.10
N ALA A 159 -2.17 -7.74 -7.24
CA ALA A 159 -1.03 -8.01 -6.40
C ALA A 159 -0.65 -6.76 -5.60
N TYR A 160 -0.18 -6.96 -4.38
CA TYR A 160 0.31 -5.91 -3.50
C TYR A 160 1.70 -6.30 -3.00
N SER A 161 2.67 -5.43 -3.18
CA SER A 161 4.01 -5.63 -2.64
C SER A 161 4.50 -4.38 -1.92
N THR A 162 5.15 -4.62 -0.79
CA THR A 162 5.86 -3.60 -0.02
C THR A 162 7.31 -3.47 -0.43
N LEU A 163 7.75 -4.09 -1.53
CA LEU A 163 9.11 -4.05 -2.06
C LEU A 163 10.16 -4.59 -1.06
N GLY A 164 9.78 -5.61 -0.28
CA GLY A 164 10.65 -6.28 0.69
C GLY A 164 10.81 -5.55 2.02
N TRP A 165 9.98 -4.54 2.31
CA TRP A 165 9.93 -3.94 3.64
C TRP A 165 9.16 -4.80 4.65
N PHE A 166 8.26 -5.66 4.16
CA PHE A 166 7.47 -6.61 4.94
C PHE A 166 7.35 -7.93 4.19
N ASP A 167 6.96 -8.96 4.94
CA ASP A 167 6.61 -10.26 4.38
C ASP A 167 5.23 -10.19 3.73
N ASP A 168 5.23 -9.91 2.43
CA ASP A 168 4.04 -9.72 1.61
C ASP A 168 3.27 -11.05 1.48
N PRO A 169 1.96 -11.13 1.81
CA PRO A 169 1.20 -12.36 1.70
C PRO A 169 0.72 -12.63 0.26
N LEU A 170 0.39 -13.88 -0.02
CA LEU A 170 -0.48 -14.27 -1.13
C LEU A 170 -1.90 -13.72 -0.89
N LEU A 171 -2.57 -13.35 -1.97
CA LEU A 171 -3.91 -12.76 -1.93
C LEU A 171 -4.86 -13.58 -2.78
N ASP A 172 -6.11 -13.74 -2.35
CA ASP A 172 -7.16 -14.33 -3.17
C ASP A 172 -7.31 -13.65 -4.55
N THR A 173 -7.10 -12.33 -4.62
CA THR A 173 -7.08 -11.57 -5.88
C THR A 173 -6.01 -12.02 -6.87
N MET A 174 -4.90 -12.61 -6.40
CA MET A 174 -3.85 -13.14 -7.26
C MET A 174 -4.22 -14.47 -7.93
N PHE A 175 -5.30 -15.12 -7.51
CA PHE A 175 -5.75 -16.40 -8.06
C PHE A 175 -7.00 -16.25 -8.94
N GLN A 176 -7.51 -15.03 -9.09
CA GLN A 176 -8.68 -14.72 -9.91
C GLN A 176 -8.28 -14.51 -11.38
N TYR A 177 -7.88 -15.59 -12.06
CA TYR A 177 -7.70 -15.60 -13.51
C TYR A 177 -8.68 -16.60 -14.13
N ASN A 178 -9.80 -16.11 -14.67
CA ASN A 178 -10.74 -16.88 -15.49
C ASN A 178 -11.06 -16.09 -16.77
#